data_AF-A0A7Y3JYJ0-F1
#
_entry.id   AF-A0A7Y3JYJ0-F1
#
_cell.length_a   1.000
_cell.length_b   1.000
_cell.length_c   1.000
_cell.angle_alpha   90.00
_cell.angle_beta   90.00
_cell.angle_gamma   90.00
#
_symmetry.space_group_name_H-M   'P 1'
#
loop_
_entity.id
_entity.type
_entity.pdbx_description
1 polymer ?
#
loop_
_entity_poly.entity_id
_entity_poly.type
_entity_poly.pdbx_seq_one_letter_code
_entity_poly.pdbx_strand_id
1 'polypeptide(L)'
;MKSVSVFYLLCCLSAFTLRVFAEPQARIAPLDFGTPQGEAGIRFACAPGQLHILDAGMKAYLRTLKIDTGSVIKRADPANGVLLYTLNTPAGDINTLDLKDRPALHIRDDVVYLPGKHGSGKMIHTVSKKEILLALLQHGRLTEFTGKACDIEALKDHVAIRQNTVAWAEHLTWVWPDGDAAQWNEKYWTRGTPKPGIPLHVALNDVFLNQQKYAIGCYTATKLVVIQGVLDYYRRIKRSPARLKLIEARLLADHDPLVGIEPARMWDFEQDFDPHELSRPGKLLRIKRDVEPLNFVPGDWIYFLNTDPVTYQKTGYEGSNAIYLGRNKFDDYYDDNHHSYTYFQKLDEVYQWRNGVFSRSRDFKKIKPLTAADVERLSKRPAEGGLLKAIRVSPYFFSYEELPVWVAH
;
A
#
# COMPACT_ATOMS: atom_id res chain seq x y z
N MET A 1 -42.47 22.77 -4.78
CA MET A 1 -41.70 24.03 -4.75
C MET A 1 -40.29 23.70 -5.19
N LYS A 2 -39.90 24.21 -6.36
CA LYS A 2 -38.72 23.80 -7.13
C LYS A 2 -37.55 24.74 -6.81
N SER A 3 -36.39 24.18 -6.45
CA SER A 3 -35.14 24.92 -6.37
C SER A 3 -34.41 24.83 -7.71
N VAL A 4 -33.90 25.97 -8.16
CA VAL A 4 -33.44 26.27 -9.52
C VAL A 4 -31.93 26.00 -9.66
N SER A 5 -31.55 25.37 -10.78
CA SER A 5 -30.18 25.24 -11.29
C SER A 5 -29.61 26.57 -11.77
N VAL A 6 -28.31 26.82 -11.60
CA VAL A 6 -27.57 27.83 -12.37
C VAL A 6 -26.17 27.32 -12.74
N PHE A 7 -25.95 27.24 -14.05
CA PHE A 7 -24.69 27.20 -14.80
C PHE A 7 -23.83 28.45 -14.54
N TYR A 8 -22.50 28.37 -14.67
CA TYR A 8 -21.75 29.48 -15.29
C TYR A 8 -20.67 28.99 -16.24
N LEU A 9 -20.80 29.47 -17.48
CA LEU A 9 -19.87 29.42 -18.60
C LEU A 9 -19.11 30.76 -18.65
N LEU A 10 -17.93 30.75 -19.30
CA LEU A 10 -17.03 31.84 -19.71
C LEU A 10 -17.62 33.27 -19.83
N CYS A 11 -16.84 34.29 -19.42
CA CYS A 11 -16.10 35.21 -20.33
C CYS A 11 -15.47 36.39 -19.57
N CYS A 12 -14.19 36.71 -19.83
CA CYS A 12 -13.73 38.04 -20.29
C CYS A 12 -12.19 38.11 -20.40
N LEU A 13 -11.72 38.40 -21.61
CA LEU A 13 -10.39 38.96 -21.87
C LEU A 13 -10.25 40.34 -21.22
N SER A 14 -9.08 40.62 -20.64
CA SER A 14 -8.45 41.93 -20.80
C SER A 14 -6.95 41.81 -20.55
N ALA A 15 -6.19 42.29 -21.54
CA ALA A 15 -4.75 42.45 -21.46
C ALA A 15 -4.43 43.61 -20.50
N PHE A 16 -3.56 43.35 -19.52
CA PHE A 16 -2.77 44.38 -18.87
C PHE A 16 -1.35 43.85 -18.65
N THR A 17 -0.40 44.50 -19.32
CA THR A 17 1.02 44.42 -19.09
C THR A 17 1.34 44.99 -17.71
N LEU A 18 1.83 44.15 -16.81
CA LEU A 18 2.50 44.56 -15.58
C LEU A 18 3.71 43.65 -15.35
N ARG A 19 4.90 44.22 -15.56
CA ARG A 19 6.16 43.70 -15.00
C ARG A 19 6.06 43.81 -13.49
N VAL A 20 6.14 42.69 -12.79
CA VAL A 20 6.40 42.64 -11.36
C VAL A 20 7.51 41.63 -11.12
N PHE A 21 8.60 42.13 -10.53
CA PHE A 21 9.69 41.33 -9.98
C PHE A 21 9.16 40.42 -8.87
N ALA A 22 9.53 39.14 -8.88
CA ALA A 22 9.34 38.27 -7.72
C ALA A 22 10.68 37.59 -7.39
N GLU A 23 11.12 37.87 -6.17
CA GLU A 23 12.31 37.42 -5.47
C GLU A 23 12.41 35.88 -5.32
N PRO A 24 13.57 35.34 -4.91
CA PRO A 24 13.80 33.90 -4.87
C PRO A 24 12.90 33.26 -3.80
N GLN A 25 12.16 32.23 -4.19
CA GLN A 25 11.47 31.34 -3.26
C GLN A 25 12.46 30.81 -2.21
N ALA A 26 12.28 31.25 -0.97
CA ALA A 26 12.95 30.66 0.18
C ALA A 26 12.57 29.18 0.26
N ARG A 27 13.55 28.31 0.02
CA ARG A 27 13.43 26.86 0.21
C ARG A 27 13.19 26.61 1.70
N ILE A 28 11.96 26.31 2.07
CA ILE A 28 11.67 25.67 3.36
C ILE A 28 12.26 24.26 3.26
N ALA A 29 13.33 24.00 4.02
CA ALA A 29 13.94 22.69 4.10
C ALA A 29 12.91 21.68 4.64
N PRO A 30 12.73 20.50 4.00
CA PRO A 30 11.88 19.47 4.55
C PRO A 30 12.45 19.02 5.90
N LEU A 31 11.59 18.89 6.92
CA LEU A 31 11.91 18.13 8.11
C LEU A 31 12.09 16.66 7.70
N ASP A 32 13.34 16.32 7.41
CA ASP A 32 13.80 14.99 7.04
C ASP A 32 13.88 14.14 8.32
N PHE A 33 12.87 13.30 8.55
CA PHE A 33 13.03 12.13 9.41
C PHE A 33 13.79 11.07 8.61
N GLY A 34 15.04 11.41 8.28
CA GLY A 34 15.93 10.57 7.49
C GLY A 34 16.16 9.25 8.20
N THR A 35 15.96 8.16 7.47
CA THR A 35 16.49 6.85 7.85
C THR A 35 18.01 7.01 8.08
N PRO A 36 18.62 6.41 9.13
CA PRO A 36 20.07 6.42 9.26
C PRO A 36 20.70 5.93 7.95
N GLN A 37 21.48 6.80 7.30
CA GLN A 37 22.07 6.52 5.99
C GLN A 37 22.85 5.20 6.04
N GLY A 38 22.43 4.22 5.24
CA GLY A 38 23.14 2.95 5.05
C GLY A 38 22.60 1.74 5.81
N GLU A 39 21.60 1.89 6.70
CA GLU A 39 20.95 0.73 7.33
C GLU A 39 19.74 0.24 6.54
N ALA A 40 19.63 -1.08 6.35
CA ALA A 40 18.50 -1.75 5.70
C ALA A 40 18.12 -3.03 6.46
N GLY A 41 16.97 -3.61 6.12
CA GLY A 41 16.43 -4.80 6.79
C GLY A 41 15.53 -4.44 7.97
N ILE A 42 15.60 -5.25 9.04
CA ILE A 42 14.78 -5.09 10.24
C ILE A 42 15.65 -4.63 11.41
N ARG A 43 15.35 -3.44 11.94
CA ARG A 43 16.02 -2.87 13.10
C ARG A 43 15.10 -2.85 14.29
N PHE A 44 15.61 -3.31 15.43
CA PHE A 44 14.99 -3.13 16.72
C PHE A 44 15.85 -2.18 17.56
N ALA A 45 15.24 -1.14 18.12
CA ALA A 45 15.89 -0.22 19.06
C ALA A 45 15.12 -0.24 20.39
N CYS A 46 15.77 -0.80 21.41
CA CYS A 46 15.13 -1.30 22.62
C CYS A 46 15.90 -0.84 23.86
N ALA A 47 15.32 -1.06 25.05
CA ALA A 47 16.14 -1.02 26.26
C ALA A 47 17.17 -2.18 26.22
N PRO A 48 18.45 -1.95 26.61
CA PRO A 48 19.51 -2.96 26.47
C PRO A 48 19.18 -4.33 27.08
N GLY A 49 18.44 -4.36 28.21
CA GLY A 49 18.01 -5.58 28.87
C GLY A 49 17.03 -6.46 28.06
N GLN A 50 16.37 -5.92 27.03
CA GLN A 50 15.37 -6.64 26.23
C GLN A 50 15.98 -7.37 25.03
N LEU A 51 17.23 -7.06 24.65
CA LEU A 51 17.83 -7.57 23.42
C LEU A 51 17.96 -9.09 23.39
N HIS A 52 18.25 -9.72 24.53
CA HIS A 52 18.40 -11.18 24.59
C HIS A 52 17.07 -11.91 24.35
N ILE A 53 15.96 -11.39 24.91
CA ILE A 53 14.60 -11.92 24.72
C ILE A 53 14.21 -11.77 23.26
N LEU A 54 14.48 -10.59 22.70
CA LEU A 54 14.18 -10.30 21.30
C LEU A 54 14.96 -11.19 20.34
N ASP A 55 16.27 -11.38 20.56
CA ASP A 55 17.09 -12.26 19.71
C ASP A 55 16.61 -13.72 19.78
N ALA A 56 16.24 -14.20 20.97
CA ALA A 56 15.64 -15.52 21.13
C ALA A 56 14.30 -15.62 20.39
N GLY A 57 13.46 -14.59 20.49
CA GLY A 57 12.18 -14.48 19.78
C GLY A 57 12.34 -14.49 18.27
N MET A 58 13.29 -13.72 17.74
CA MET A 58 13.60 -13.66 16.30
C MET A 58 14.10 -15.02 15.80
N LYS A 59 15.04 -15.67 16.50
CA LYS A 59 15.49 -17.04 16.17
C LYS A 59 14.34 -18.05 16.17
N ALA A 60 13.45 -17.98 17.17
CA ALA A 60 12.27 -18.83 17.20
C ALA A 60 11.36 -18.56 16.01
N TYR A 61 11.12 -17.29 15.67
CA TYR A 61 10.25 -16.92 14.55
C TYR A 61 10.82 -17.38 13.20
N LEU A 62 12.12 -17.17 12.94
CA LEU A 62 12.81 -17.68 11.76
C LEU A 62 12.63 -19.20 11.60
N ARG A 63 12.80 -19.97 12.71
CA ARG A 63 12.56 -21.42 12.71
C ARG A 63 11.12 -21.78 12.38
N THR A 64 10.12 -21.07 12.94
CA THR A 64 8.71 -21.35 12.63
C THR A 64 8.37 -21.14 11.15
N LEU A 65 9.03 -20.19 10.50
CA LEU A 65 8.88 -19.92 9.07
C LEU A 65 9.83 -20.74 8.20
N LYS A 66 10.62 -21.66 8.79
CA LYS A 66 11.60 -22.49 8.09
C LYS A 66 12.56 -21.63 7.24
N ILE A 67 13.02 -20.52 7.82
CA ILE A 67 14.09 -19.69 7.27
C ILE A 67 15.38 -20.17 7.91
N ASP A 68 16.35 -20.52 7.07
CA ASP A 68 17.69 -20.89 7.52
C ASP A 68 18.36 -19.69 8.19
N THR A 69 18.90 -19.90 9.38
CA THR A 69 19.64 -18.87 10.12
C THR A 69 20.90 -18.43 9.35
N GLY A 70 21.48 -19.27 8.49
CA GLY A 70 22.60 -18.88 7.62
C GLY A 70 22.21 -17.87 6.52
N SER A 71 20.90 -17.76 6.22
CA SER A 71 20.37 -16.78 5.27
C SER A 71 20.16 -15.39 5.89
N VAL A 72 20.39 -15.21 7.20
CA VAL A 72 20.13 -13.94 7.90
C VAL A 72 21.39 -13.50 8.64
N ILE A 73 21.88 -12.31 8.33
CA ILE A 73 22.98 -11.66 9.04
C ILE A 73 22.39 -10.88 10.22
N LYS A 74 22.94 -11.10 11.41
CA LYS A 74 22.63 -10.30 12.61
C LYS A 74 23.80 -9.39 12.94
N ARG A 75 23.52 -8.11 13.19
CA ARG A 75 24.45 -7.16 13.81
C ARG A 75 23.84 -6.67 15.12
N ALA A 76 24.64 -6.59 16.17
CA ALA A 76 24.20 -6.16 17.48
C ALA A 76 25.06 -5.00 17.95
N ASP A 77 24.41 -3.98 18.50
CA ASP A 77 25.04 -2.91 19.25
C ASP A 77 24.38 -2.85 20.64
N PRO A 78 24.86 -3.66 21.59
CA PRO A 78 24.27 -3.75 22.92
C PRO A 78 24.35 -2.44 23.71
N ALA A 79 25.36 -1.61 23.44
CA ALA A 79 25.56 -0.34 24.14
C ALA A 79 24.41 0.64 23.85
N ASN A 80 23.94 0.66 22.60
CA ASN A 80 22.82 1.50 22.17
C ASN A 80 21.47 0.77 22.15
N GLY A 81 21.42 -0.49 22.60
CA GLY A 81 20.17 -1.25 22.63
C GLY A 81 19.65 -1.62 21.23
N VAL A 82 20.53 -1.89 20.26
CA VAL A 82 20.16 -2.12 18.86
C VAL A 82 20.43 -3.56 18.40
N LEU A 83 19.46 -4.14 17.69
CA LEU A 83 19.62 -5.36 16.90
C LEU A 83 19.16 -5.11 15.46
N LEU A 84 20.03 -5.42 14.51
CA LEU A 84 19.76 -5.31 13.08
C LEU A 84 19.84 -6.70 12.43
N TYR A 85 18.82 -7.05 11.65
CA TYR A 85 18.75 -8.28 10.88
C TYR A 85 18.61 -7.95 9.39
N THR A 86 19.48 -8.53 8.57
CA THR A 86 19.44 -8.37 7.10
C THR A 86 19.51 -9.73 6.42
N LEU A 87 18.99 -9.82 5.20
CA LEU A 87 19.18 -11.01 4.39
C LEU A 87 20.65 -11.14 4.01
N ASN A 88 21.17 -12.36 3.97
CA ASN A 88 22.54 -12.67 3.56
C ASN A 88 22.63 -12.69 2.03
N THR A 89 22.47 -11.51 1.44
CA THR A 89 22.58 -11.21 0.01
C THR A 89 23.60 -10.09 -0.20
N PRO A 90 24.17 -9.95 -1.41
CA PRO A 90 25.06 -8.83 -1.72
C PRO A 90 24.42 -7.49 -1.35
N ALA A 91 25.18 -6.53 -0.82
CA ALA A 91 24.62 -5.26 -0.31
C ALA A 91 23.88 -4.43 -1.39
N GLY A 92 24.24 -4.60 -2.67
CA GLY A 92 23.56 -3.95 -3.80
C GLY A 92 22.32 -4.69 -4.30
N ASP A 93 22.04 -5.90 -3.79
CA ASP A 93 20.83 -6.64 -4.12
C ASP A 93 19.66 -6.13 -3.27
N ILE A 94 18.86 -5.27 -3.90
CA ILE A 94 17.67 -4.64 -3.32
C ILE A 94 16.36 -5.25 -3.82
N ASN A 95 16.45 -6.16 -4.81
CA ASN A 95 15.30 -6.69 -5.52
C ASN A 95 14.55 -7.68 -4.63
N THR A 96 13.26 -7.44 -4.43
CA THR A 96 12.38 -8.39 -3.72
C THR A 96 11.42 -9.13 -4.66
N LEU A 97 11.32 -8.71 -5.92
CA LEU A 97 10.37 -9.27 -6.88
C LEU A 97 10.68 -10.74 -7.21
N ASP A 98 11.96 -11.12 -7.20
CA ASP A 98 12.45 -12.44 -7.59
C ASP A 98 12.71 -13.37 -6.39
N LEU A 99 12.40 -12.97 -5.14
CA LEU A 99 12.71 -13.77 -3.95
C LEU A 99 12.14 -15.19 -4.04
N LYS A 100 10.93 -15.34 -4.58
CA LYS A 100 10.28 -16.64 -4.76
C LYS A 100 11.08 -17.56 -5.68
N ASP A 101 11.73 -16.98 -6.69
CA ASP A 101 12.44 -17.70 -7.74
C ASP A 101 13.86 -18.10 -7.31
N ARG A 102 14.35 -17.57 -6.18
CA ARG A 102 15.65 -17.93 -5.60
C ARG A 102 15.55 -19.29 -4.89
N PRO A 103 16.12 -20.38 -5.46
CA PRO A 103 15.87 -21.73 -4.94
C PRO A 103 16.34 -21.92 -3.48
N ALA A 104 17.44 -21.24 -3.11
CA ALA A 104 18.02 -21.27 -1.76
C ALA A 104 17.07 -20.73 -0.68
N LEU A 105 16.11 -19.87 -1.04
CA LEU A 105 15.16 -19.32 -0.07
C LEU A 105 13.99 -20.26 0.20
N HIS A 106 13.77 -21.29 -0.63
CA HIS A 106 12.69 -22.28 -0.47
C HIS A 106 11.33 -21.65 -0.13
N ILE A 107 10.93 -20.64 -0.90
CA ILE A 107 9.66 -19.93 -0.72
C ILE A 107 8.55 -20.71 -1.43
N ARG A 108 7.43 -20.90 -0.73
CA ARG A 108 6.20 -21.49 -1.25
C ARG A 108 5.03 -20.59 -0.91
N ASP A 109 3.92 -20.78 -1.62
CA ASP A 109 2.66 -20.10 -1.29
C ASP A 109 2.08 -20.70 -0.01
N ASP A 110 1.48 -19.86 0.81
CA ASP A 110 0.65 -20.30 1.93
C ASP A 110 -0.80 -20.47 1.46
N VAL A 111 -1.58 -21.20 2.24
CA VAL A 111 -3.02 -21.30 2.06
C VAL A 111 -3.71 -20.63 3.25
N VAL A 112 -4.57 -19.65 2.96
CA VAL A 112 -5.41 -18.95 3.95
C VAL A 112 -6.89 -19.21 3.66
N TYR A 113 -7.67 -19.34 4.72
CA TYR A 113 -9.13 -19.46 4.63
C TYR A 113 -9.76 -18.10 4.88
N LEU A 114 -10.49 -17.57 3.90
CA LEU A 114 -11.28 -16.35 4.01
C LEU A 114 -12.78 -16.68 4.17
N PRO A 115 -13.57 -15.79 4.81
CA PRO A 115 -15.02 -15.87 4.73
C PRO A 115 -15.53 -15.84 3.29
N GLY A 116 -16.48 -16.71 2.99
CA GLY A 116 -17.19 -16.84 1.73
C GLY A 116 -18.69 -16.56 1.87
N LYS A 117 -19.44 -16.71 0.76
CA LYS A 117 -20.89 -16.49 0.75
C LYS A 117 -21.60 -17.50 1.66
N HIS A 118 -22.72 -17.09 2.26
CA HIS A 118 -23.56 -17.95 3.10
C HIS A 118 -22.81 -18.69 4.24
N GLY A 119 -21.75 -18.07 4.77
CA GLY A 119 -20.95 -18.65 5.86
C GLY A 119 -19.97 -19.75 5.44
N SER A 120 -19.85 -20.04 4.13
CA SER A 120 -18.79 -20.92 3.61
C SER A 120 -17.41 -20.32 3.83
N GLY A 121 -16.37 -21.15 3.87
CA GLY A 121 -14.98 -20.70 3.80
C GLY A 121 -14.46 -20.79 2.37
N LYS A 122 -13.67 -19.81 1.92
CA LYS A 122 -12.94 -19.85 0.66
C LYS A 122 -11.46 -20.08 0.93
N MET A 123 -10.91 -21.13 0.35
CA MET A 123 -9.47 -21.38 0.34
C MET A 123 -8.79 -20.43 -0.66
N ILE A 124 -7.72 -19.77 -0.23
CA ILE A 124 -6.94 -18.83 -1.05
C ILE A 124 -5.46 -19.22 -0.97
N HIS A 125 -4.85 -19.45 -2.12
CA HIS A 125 -3.40 -19.52 -2.25
C HIS A 125 -2.86 -18.10 -2.27
N THR A 126 -1.97 -17.78 -1.34
CA THR A 126 -1.48 -16.41 -1.11
C THR A 126 0.02 -16.43 -0.80
N VAL A 127 0.64 -15.25 -0.82
CA VAL A 127 2.00 -15.07 -0.35
C VAL A 127 2.23 -15.68 1.03
N SER A 128 3.38 -16.30 1.25
CA SER A 128 3.71 -16.85 2.58
C SER A 128 4.24 -15.79 3.54
N LYS A 129 4.04 -16.01 4.84
CA LYS A 129 4.68 -15.19 5.87
C LYS A 129 6.21 -15.23 5.77
N LYS A 130 6.76 -16.34 5.27
CA LYS A 130 8.18 -16.51 4.97
C LYS A 130 8.66 -15.47 3.95
N GLU A 131 7.97 -15.35 2.81
CA GLU A 131 8.32 -14.38 1.79
C GLU A 131 8.23 -12.94 2.29
N ILE A 132 7.19 -12.61 3.05
CA ILE A 132 7.03 -11.27 3.64
C ILE A 132 8.21 -10.95 4.57
N LEU A 133 8.59 -11.88 5.45
CA LEU A 133 9.71 -11.65 6.35
C LEU A 133 11.04 -11.53 5.60
N LEU A 134 11.28 -12.35 4.58
CA LEU A 134 12.48 -12.26 3.75
C LEU A 134 12.55 -10.92 2.99
N ALA A 135 11.42 -10.44 2.48
CA ALA A 135 11.34 -9.15 1.81
C ALA A 135 11.58 -7.98 2.79
N LEU A 136 11.17 -8.10 4.06
CA LEU A 136 11.49 -7.12 5.11
C LEU A 136 12.97 -7.13 5.51
N LEU A 137 13.64 -8.28 5.39
CA LEU A 137 15.08 -8.46 5.68
C LEU A 137 15.98 -8.01 4.52
N GLN A 138 15.46 -7.98 3.29
CA GLN A 138 16.21 -7.61 2.09
C GLN A 138 16.69 -6.15 2.16
N HIS A 139 17.87 -5.88 1.58
CA HIS A 139 18.41 -4.53 1.46
C HIS A 139 17.49 -3.62 0.66
N GLY A 140 17.66 -2.29 0.77
CA GLY A 140 16.88 -1.29 0.01
C GLY A 140 15.78 -0.59 0.81
N ARG A 141 15.45 -1.08 2.02
CA ARG A 141 14.68 -0.32 3.01
C ARG A 141 14.95 -0.75 4.44
N LEU A 142 14.74 0.15 5.38
CA LEU A 142 14.73 -0.14 6.82
C LEU A 142 13.30 -0.22 7.35
N THR A 143 12.97 -1.31 8.04
CA THR A 143 11.78 -1.44 8.88
C THR A 143 12.20 -1.42 10.34
N GLU A 144 11.84 -0.35 11.03
CA GLU A 144 12.28 -0.11 12.40
C GLU A 144 11.16 -0.38 13.41
N PHE A 145 11.54 -0.99 14.53
CA PHE A 145 10.70 -1.34 15.67
C PHE A 145 11.30 -0.71 16.93
N THR A 146 10.66 0.33 17.46
CA THR A 146 11.15 1.11 18.62
C THR A 146 10.11 1.21 19.73
N GLY A 147 10.53 1.60 20.93
CA GLY A 147 9.64 1.76 22.08
C GLY A 147 8.88 0.47 22.38
N LYS A 148 7.54 0.55 22.49
CA LYS A 148 6.68 -0.63 22.70
C LYS A 148 6.66 -1.59 21.50
N ALA A 149 7.11 -1.15 20.32
CA ALA A 149 7.21 -1.97 19.12
C ALA A 149 8.51 -2.75 19.06
N CYS A 150 9.47 -2.49 19.94
CA CYS A 150 10.54 -3.46 20.18
C CYS A 150 9.98 -4.71 20.89
N ASP A 151 9.25 -5.50 20.13
CA ASP A 151 8.60 -6.74 20.52
C ASP A 151 8.50 -7.63 19.27
N ILE A 152 8.86 -8.91 19.42
CA ILE A 152 8.74 -9.87 18.33
C ILE A 152 7.29 -10.08 17.90
N GLU A 153 6.32 -9.91 18.80
CA GLU A 153 4.89 -9.99 18.48
C GLU A 153 4.44 -8.83 17.58
N ALA A 154 5.06 -7.65 17.70
CA ALA A 154 4.80 -6.53 16.78
C ALA A 154 5.21 -6.89 15.34
N LEU A 155 6.38 -7.51 15.16
CA LEU A 155 6.84 -8.00 13.86
C LEU A 155 5.92 -9.09 13.30
N LYS A 156 5.54 -10.08 14.13
CA LYS A 156 4.63 -11.16 13.72
C LYS A 156 3.26 -10.64 13.30
N ASP A 157 2.69 -9.69 14.06
CA ASP A 157 1.42 -9.06 13.72
C ASP A 157 1.55 -8.26 12.41
N HIS A 158 2.65 -7.51 12.21
CA HIS A 158 2.91 -6.78 10.97
C HIS A 158 2.98 -7.70 9.74
N VAL A 159 3.70 -8.83 9.85
CA VAL A 159 3.79 -9.84 8.79
C VAL A 159 2.42 -10.49 8.52
N ALA A 160 1.66 -10.80 9.56
CA ALA A 160 0.37 -11.47 9.43
C ALA A 160 -0.73 -10.55 8.85
N ILE A 161 -0.74 -9.27 9.20
CA ILE A 161 -1.65 -8.28 8.62
C ILE A 161 -1.36 -8.12 7.11
N ARG A 162 -0.09 -8.07 6.73
CA ARG A 162 0.33 -8.02 5.32
C ARG A 162 -0.16 -9.24 4.54
N GLN A 163 0.05 -10.45 5.06
CA GLN A 163 -0.48 -11.67 4.43
C GLN A 163 -2.00 -11.61 4.31
N ASN A 164 -2.71 -11.18 5.36
CA ASN A 164 -4.17 -11.12 5.31
C ASN A 164 -4.68 -10.08 4.30
N THR A 165 -4.00 -8.94 4.18
CA THR A 165 -4.28 -7.92 3.17
C THR A 165 -4.12 -8.48 1.77
N VAL A 166 -3.00 -9.16 1.51
CA VAL A 166 -2.74 -9.81 0.21
C VAL A 166 -3.77 -10.90 -0.09
N ALA A 167 -4.13 -11.73 0.88
CA ALA A 167 -5.12 -12.79 0.69
C ALA A 167 -6.49 -12.23 0.23
N TRP A 168 -6.92 -11.09 0.78
CA TRP A 168 -8.14 -10.40 0.35
C TRP A 168 -8.04 -9.77 -1.05
N ALA A 169 -6.82 -9.60 -1.58
CA ALA A 169 -6.55 -9.00 -2.88
C ALA A 169 -6.32 -10.02 -4.02
N GLU A 170 -6.12 -11.32 -3.72
CA GLU A 170 -5.71 -12.33 -4.72
C GLU A 170 -6.71 -12.55 -5.86
N HIS A 171 -8.01 -12.43 -5.61
CA HIS A 171 -9.06 -12.84 -6.56
C HIS A 171 -10.19 -11.81 -6.60
N LEU A 172 -9.83 -10.57 -6.95
CA LEU A 172 -10.76 -9.46 -7.10
C LEU A 172 -11.29 -9.38 -8.53
N THR A 173 -12.50 -8.85 -8.66
CA THR A 173 -13.39 -8.80 -9.84
C THR A 173 -14.40 -7.65 -9.68
N TRP A 174 -14.01 -6.53 -9.07
CA TRP A 174 -14.90 -5.37 -8.99
C TRP A 174 -15.16 -4.77 -10.37
N VAL A 175 -16.20 -3.96 -10.51
CA VAL A 175 -16.48 -3.28 -11.78
C VAL A 175 -15.65 -2.00 -11.83
N TRP A 176 -14.97 -1.76 -12.94
CA TRP A 176 -14.35 -0.47 -13.22
C TRP A 176 -15.42 0.54 -13.66
N PRO A 177 -15.55 1.72 -13.02
CA PRO A 177 -16.58 2.68 -13.36
C PRO A 177 -16.33 3.46 -14.66
N ASP A 178 -15.21 3.24 -15.38
CA ASP A 178 -14.92 3.92 -16.66
C ASP A 178 -14.97 5.47 -16.60
N GLY A 179 -14.66 6.04 -15.43
CA GLY A 179 -14.67 7.49 -15.18
C GLY A 179 -16.00 8.02 -14.62
N ASP A 180 -17.04 7.19 -14.54
CA ASP A 180 -18.30 7.55 -13.88
C ASP A 180 -18.18 7.54 -12.35
N ALA A 181 -19.24 8.03 -11.69
CA ALA A 181 -19.34 7.98 -10.24
C ALA A 181 -19.36 6.53 -9.71
N ALA A 182 -18.75 6.32 -8.55
CA ALA A 182 -18.72 5.02 -7.90
C ALA A 182 -20.14 4.52 -7.56
N GLN A 183 -20.41 3.25 -7.84
CA GLN A 183 -21.66 2.57 -7.51
C GLN A 183 -21.45 1.62 -6.32
N TRP A 184 -22.39 1.63 -5.39
CA TRP A 184 -22.32 0.88 -4.15
C TRP A 184 -23.58 0.05 -3.95
N ASN A 185 -23.46 -1.10 -3.28
CA ASN A 185 -24.64 -1.84 -2.86
C ASN A 185 -25.44 -1.05 -1.81
N GLU A 186 -26.54 -0.44 -2.25
CA GLU A 186 -27.40 0.42 -1.44
C GLU A 186 -27.99 -0.28 -0.21
N LYS A 187 -27.98 -1.61 -0.14
CA LYS A 187 -28.37 -2.33 1.08
C LYS A 187 -27.50 -1.96 2.27
N TYR A 188 -26.19 -1.74 2.05
CA TYR A 188 -25.21 -1.55 3.12
C TYR A 188 -24.57 -0.17 3.12
N TRP A 189 -24.57 0.52 1.98
CA TRP A 189 -23.78 1.74 1.79
C TRP A 189 -24.64 2.92 1.34
N THR A 190 -24.15 4.12 1.62
CA THR A 190 -24.61 5.40 1.08
C THR A 190 -23.38 6.17 0.65
N ARG A 191 -23.10 6.19 -0.65
CA ARG A 191 -21.95 6.90 -1.25
C ARG A 191 -20.60 6.60 -0.56
N GLY A 192 -20.30 5.33 -0.29
CA GLY A 192 -19.04 4.92 0.34
C GLY A 192 -19.03 4.91 1.88
N THR A 193 -20.10 5.37 2.53
CA THR A 193 -20.27 5.27 3.99
C THR A 193 -21.27 4.15 4.34
N PRO A 194 -20.99 3.26 5.31
CA PRO A 194 -21.97 2.28 5.77
C PRO A 194 -23.24 2.95 6.30
N LYS A 195 -24.41 2.35 6.02
CA LYS A 195 -25.70 2.85 6.53
C LYS A 195 -25.75 2.78 8.07
N PRO A 196 -26.48 3.68 8.73
CA PRO A 196 -26.69 3.63 10.18
C PRO A 196 -27.17 2.25 10.65
N GLY A 197 -26.57 1.74 11.73
CA GLY A 197 -26.91 0.43 12.29
C GLY A 197 -26.28 -0.78 11.59
N ILE A 198 -25.60 -0.60 10.44
CA ILE A 198 -24.82 -1.67 9.80
C ILE A 198 -23.41 -1.69 10.39
N PRO A 199 -22.97 -2.80 11.03
CA PRO A 199 -21.60 -2.90 11.52
C PRO A 199 -20.59 -2.79 10.38
N LEU A 200 -19.50 -2.04 10.58
CA LEU A 200 -18.49 -1.77 9.55
C LEU A 200 -17.97 -3.05 8.88
N HIS A 201 -17.63 -4.07 9.68
CA HIS A 201 -17.14 -5.34 9.15
C HIS A 201 -18.19 -6.10 8.30
N VAL A 202 -19.49 -5.90 8.54
CA VAL A 202 -20.58 -6.51 7.74
C VAL A 202 -20.65 -5.82 6.38
N ALA A 203 -20.64 -4.48 6.37
CA ALA A 203 -20.63 -3.70 5.14
C ALA A 203 -19.40 -4.04 4.28
N LEU A 204 -18.20 -4.06 4.89
CA LEU A 204 -16.96 -4.41 4.20
C LEU A 204 -16.97 -5.83 3.64
N ASN A 205 -17.39 -6.83 4.43
CA ASN A 205 -17.51 -8.21 3.91
C ASN A 205 -18.41 -8.27 2.67
N ASP A 206 -19.50 -7.50 2.62
CA ASP A 206 -20.36 -7.47 1.43
C ASP A 206 -19.62 -7.00 0.17
N VAL A 207 -18.68 -6.05 0.30
CA VAL A 207 -17.87 -5.55 -0.82
C VAL A 207 -17.04 -6.66 -1.47
N PHE A 208 -16.46 -7.54 -0.67
CA PHE A 208 -15.63 -8.66 -1.15
C PHE A 208 -16.44 -9.88 -1.57
N LEU A 209 -17.62 -10.09 -0.98
CA LEU A 209 -18.48 -11.23 -1.26
C LEU A 209 -19.40 -10.98 -2.45
N ASN A 210 -19.80 -9.74 -2.71
CA ASN A 210 -20.73 -9.34 -3.77
C ASN A 210 -20.09 -8.31 -4.72
N GLN A 211 -18.84 -8.57 -5.12
CA GLN A 211 -17.98 -7.64 -5.87
C GLN A 211 -18.66 -6.99 -7.08
N GLN A 212 -19.45 -7.76 -7.85
CA GLN A 212 -20.18 -7.28 -9.03
C GLN A 212 -21.27 -6.22 -8.75
N LYS A 213 -21.58 -5.95 -7.47
CA LYS A 213 -22.49 -4.86 -7.06
C LYS A 213 -21.77 -3.53 -6.81
N TYR A 214 -20.47 -3.50 -7.02
CA TYR A 214 -19.63 -2.35 -6.72
C TYR A 214 -18.86 -1.96 -7.97
N ALA A 215 -19.08 -0.73 -8.43
CA ALA A 215 -18.26 -0.09 -9.44
C ALA A 215 -17.41 0.98 -8.76
N ILE A 216 -16.12 0.72 -8.57
CA ILE A 216 -15.24 1.55 -7.76
C ILE A 216 -13.89 1.73 -8.42
N GLY A 217 -13.31 2.93 -8.30
CA GLY A 217 -11.98 3.21 -8.81
C GLY A 217 -10.85 2.60 -7.95
N CYS A 218 -9.65 2.53 -8.50
CA CYS A 218 -8.52 1.80 -7.88
C CYS A 218 -8.15 2.38 -6.52
N TYR A 219 -8.23 3.70 -6.35
CA TYR A 219 -7.98 4.36 -5.07
C TYR A 219 -8.92 3.88 -3.96
N THR A 220 -10.22 3.76 -4.27
CA THR A 220 -11.22 3.26 -3.32
C THR A 220 -11.04 1.76 -3.07
N ALA A 221 -10.75 0.99 -4.13
CA ALA A 221 -10.49 -0.44 -4.06
C ALA A 221 -9.30 -0.76 -3.12
N THR A 222 -8.18 -0.04 -3.26
CA THR A 222 -7.00 -0.22 -2.42
C THR A 222 -7.30 0.05 -0.94
N LYS A 223 -8.05 1.12 -0.64
CA LYS A 223 -8.48 1.43 0.74
C LYS A 223 -9.30 0.29 1.34
N LEU A 224 -10.28 -0.22 0.59
CA LEU A 224 -11.12 -1.33 1.03
C LEU A 224 -10.28 -2.58 1.33
N VAL A 225 -9.31 -2.91 0.47
CA VAL A 225 -8.38 -4.05 0.68
C VAL A 225 -7.58 -3.88 1.98
N VAL A 226 -6.98 -2.72 2.20
CA VAL A 226 -6.22 -2.44 3.41
C VAL A 226 -7.09 -2.52 4.66
N ILE A 227 -8.23 -1.83 4.65
CA ILE A 227 -9.15 -1.77 5.79
C ILE A 227 -9.61 -3.18 6.14
N GLN A 228 -10.03 -3.97 5.15
CA GLN A 228 -10.47 -5.35 5.34
C GLN A 228 -9.33 -6.23 5.85
N GLY A 229 -8.13 -6.11 5.28
CA GLY A 229 -6.94 -6.85 5.71
C GLY A 229 -6.62 -6.63 7.19
N VAL A 230 -6.67 -5.38 7.66
CA VAL A 230 -6.41 -5.00 9.05
C VAL A 230 -7.56 -5.42 9.99
N LEU A 231 -8.80 -5.06 9.66
CA LEU A 231 -9.97 -5.36 10.50
C LEU A 231 -10.21 -6.87 10.64
N ASP A 232 -10.20 -7.60 9.52
CA ASP A 232 -10.45 -9.04 9.55
C ASP A 232 -9.34 -9.80 10.28
N TYR A 233 -8.09 -9.33 10.21
CA TYR A 233 -6.99 -9.91 10.98
C TYR A 233 -7.28 -9.85 12.49
N TYR A 234 -7.59 -8.67 13.02
CA TYR A 234 -7.84 -8.54 14.46
C TYR A 234 -9.18 -9.13 14.90
N ARG A 235 -10.17 -9.19 14.02
CA ARG A 235 -11.47 -9.80 14.30
C ARG A 235 -11.40 -11.33 14.33
N ARG A 236 -10.80 -11.95 13.30
CA ARG A 236 -10.93 -13.39 13.03
C ARG A 236 -9.66 -14.18 13.34
N ILE A 237 -8.49 -13.61 13.00
CA ILE A 237 -7.20 -14.31 13.08
C ILE A 237 -6.57 -14.12 14.45
N LYS A 238 -6.24 -12.88 14.85
CA LYS A 238 -5.67 -12.57 16.17
C LYS A 238 -6.73 -12.57 17.28
N ARG A 239 -8.00 -12.31 16.92
CA ARG A 239 -9.16 -12.23 17.85
C ARG A 239 -8.89 -11.33 19.04
N SER A 240 -8.63 -10.05 18.78
CA SER A 240 -8.31 -9.05 19.80
C SER A 240 -9.41 -7.97 19.84
N PRO A 241 -10.41 -8.07 20.74
CA PRO A 241 -11.50 -7.10 20.83
C PRO A 241 -11.03 -5.68 21.10
N ALA A 242 -9.99 -5.50 21.93
CA ALA A 242 -9.43 -4.19 22.23
C ALA A 242 -8.81 -3.53 20.98
N ARG A 243 -8.03 -4.28 20.19
CA ARG A 243 -7.44 -3.78 18.95
C ARG A 243 -8.47 -3.53 17.87
N LEU A 244 -9.47 -4.42 17.76
CA LEU A 244 -10.60 -4.23 16.85
C LEU A 244 -11.33 -2.92 17.15
N LYS A 245 -11.68 -2.67 18.42
CA LYS A 245 -12.33 -1.43 18.86
C LYS A 245 -11.47 -0.19 18.55
N LEU A 246 -10.15 -0.27 18.77
CA LEU A 246 -9.22 0.82 18.43
C LEU A 246 -9.26 1.14 16.93
N ILE A 247 -9.22 0.12 16.08
CA ILE A 247 -9.21 0.28 14.62
C ILE A 247 -10.56 0.83 14.13
N GLU A 248 -11.68 0.29 14.61
CA GLU A 248 -13.01 0.79 14.28
C GLU A 248 -13.20 2.25 14.71
N ALA A 249 -12.74 2.62 15.91
CA ALA A 249 -12.79 4.00 16.38
C ALA A 249 -11.98 4.96 15.50
N ARG A 250 -10.80 4.53 15.02
CA ARG A 250 -9.98 5.34 14.10
C ARG A 250 -10.63 5.48 12.73
N LEU A 251 -11.20 4.40 12.19
CA LEU A 251 -11.88 4.44 10.89
C LEU A 251 -13.09 5.37 10.91
N LEU A 252 -13.87 5.35 11.99
CA LEU A 252 -15.11 6.10 12.13
C LEU A 252 -14.93 7.48 12.81
N ALA A 253 -13.69 7.93 13.00
CA ALA A 253 -13.38 9.16 13.75
C ALA A 253 -13.98 10.44 13.14
N ASP A 254 -14.21 10.45 11.83
CA ASP A 254 -14.83 11.53 11.04
C ASP A 254 -16.13 11.06 10.35
N HIS A 255 -16.70 9.95 10.82
CA HIS A 255 -17.88 9.29 10.24
C HIS A 255 -17.71 8.76 8.81
N ASP A 256 -16.50 8.78 8.22
CA ASP A 256 -16.20 8.21 6.91
C ASP A 256 -15.05 7.19 7.00
N PRO A 257 -15.33 5.87 6.88
CA PRO A 257 -14.31 4.85 7.04
C PRO A 257 -13.32 4.77 5.88
N LEU A 258 -13.50 5.52 4.78
CA LEU A 258 -12.65 5.49 3.59
C LEU A 258 -11.81 6.76 3.44
N VAL A 259 -12.11 7.83 4.16
CA VAL A 259 -11.30 9.06 4.13
C VAL A 259 -10.04 8.88 4.97
N GLY A 260 -8.90 9.30 4.43
CA GLY A 260 -7.67 9.46 5.22
C GLY A 260 -7.03 8.17 5.74
N ILE A 261 -7.27 7.03 5.08
CA ILE A 261 -6.66 5.75 5.47
C ILE A 261 -5.13 5.84 5.46
N GLU A 262 -4.62 6.45 4.40
CA GLU A 262 -3.25 6.83 4.17
C GLU A 262 -2.94 8.27 4.62
N PRO A 263 -1.65 8.57 4.93
CA PRO A 263 -1.22 9.93 5.18
C PRO A 263 -1.43 10.83 3.96
N ALA A 264 -1.84 12.10 4.18
CA ALA A 264 -2.09 13.05 3.09
C ALA A 264 -0.90 13.23 2.17
N ARG A 265 0.31 13.24 2.75
CA ARG A 265 1.55 13.36 1.99
C ARG A 265 1.76 12.25 0.95
N MET A 266 0.94 11.20 0.89
CA MET A 266 0.95 10.30 -0.26
C MET A 266 0.66 11.04 -1.57
N TRP A 267 -0.13 12.12 -1.51
CA TRP A 267 -0.68 12.88 -2.64
C TRP A 267 -0.04 14.26 -2.83
N ASP A 268 1.11 14.52 -2.18
CA ASP A 268 1.80 15.83 -2.24
C ASP A 268 2.34 16.23 -3.62
N PHE A 269 2.16 15.36 -4.62
CA PHE A 269 2.57 15.59 -5.99
C PHE A 269 1.41 16.04 -6.89
N GLU A 270 0.17 15.94 -6.43
CA GLU A 270 -1.00 16.41 -7.16
C GLU A 270 -1.01 17.94 -7.19
N GLN A 271 -1.45 18.52 -8.30
CA GLN A 271 -1.35 19.97 -8.53
C GLN A 271 -2.24 20.79 -7.58
N ASP A 272 -3.35 20.20 -7.13
CA ASP A 272 -4.35 20.78 -6.24
C ASP A 272 -4.19 20.35 -4.78
N PHE A 273 -3.06 19.70 -4.43
CA PHE A 273 -2.78 19.29 -3.06
C PHE A 273 -2.71 20.49 -2.12
N ASP A 274 -3.51 20.48 -1.05
CA ASP A 274 -3.45 21.49 0.01
C ASP A 274 -2.18 21.32 0.86
N PRO A 275 -1.22 22.26 0.84
CA PRO A 275 0.00 22.16 1.64
C PRO A 275 -0.24 22.08 3.15
N HIS A 276 -1.37 22.58 3.66
CA HIS A 276 -1.73 22.48 5.08
C HIS A 276 -2.00 21.04 5.52
N GLU A 277 -2.36 20.16 4.59
CA GLU A 277 -2.63 18.75 4.85
C GLU A 277 -1.35 17.92 4.94
N LEU A 278 -0.16 18.47 4.60
CA LEU A 278 1.09 17.69 4.48
C LEU A 278 1.44 16.85 5.72
N SER A 279 1.13 17.35 6.91
CA SER A 279 1.37 16.66 8.18
C SER A 279 0.25 15.71 8.60
N ARG A 280 -0.89 15.67 7.91
CA ARG A 280 -2.02 14.83 8.29
C ARG A 280 -1.60 13.35 8.24
N PRO A 281 -1.66 12.64 9.38
CA PRO A 281 -1.30 11.22 9.44
C PRO A 281 -2.33 10.38 8.69
N GLY A 282 -2.07 9.08 8.54
CA GLY A 282 -3.11 8.14 8.11
C GLY A 282 -3.91 7.62 9.30
N LYS A 283 -5.15 7.20 9.08
CA LYS A 283 -5.93 6.46 10.08
C LYS A 283 -5.31 5.11 10.35
N LEU A 284 -4.94 4.36 9.31
CA LEU A 284 -4.42 2.99 9.44
C LEU A 284 -2.99 2.82 8.95
N LEU A 285 -2.52 3.71 8.09
CA LEU A 285 -1.29 3.53 7.36
C LEU A 285 -0.26 4.62 7.66
N ARG A 286 1.00 4.21 7.56
CA ARG A 286 2.17 5.08 7.52
C ARG A 286 2.84 4.99 6.15
N ILE A 287 3.59 6.02 5.80
CA ILE A 287 4.30 6.12 4.53
C ILE A 287 5.81 6.06 4.76
N LYS A 288 6.49 5.21 3.99
CA LYS A 288 7.93 5.22 3.82
C LYS A 288 8.23 5.89 2.48
N ARG A 289 9.18 6.81 2.47
CA ARG A 289 9.70 7.49 1.27
C ARG A 289 11.10 7.01 0.95
N ASP A 290 11.55 7.38 -0.24
CA ASP A 290 12.87 7.05 -0.78
C ASP A 290 13.18 5.56 -0.72
N VAL A 291 12.15 4.74 -0.94
CA VAL A 291 12.30 3.30 -1.08
C VAL A 291 12.87 3.01 -2.46
N GLU A 292 13.91 2.18 -2.49
CA GLU A 292 14.59 1.79 -3.72
C GLU A 292 13.63 1.17 -4.74
N PRO A 293 13.86 1.39 -6.05
CA PRO A 293 13.15 0.65 -7.09
C PRO A 293 13.29 -0.86 -6.89
N LEU A 294 12.28 -1.65 -7.27
CA LEU A 294 12.28 -3.12 -7.10
C LEU A 294 12.23 -3.63 -5.65
N ASN A 295 12.31 -2.76 -4.64
CA ASN A 295 12.09 -3.13 -3.25
C ASN A 295 10.62 -2.96 -2.86
N PHE A 296 9.93 -4.09 -2.76
CA PHE A 296 8.52 -4.21 -2.40
C PHE A 296 8.35 -5.27 -1.32
N VAL A 297 7.50 -5.01 -0.32
CA VAL A 297 7.08 -6.04 0.63
C VAL A 297 5.61 -6.33 0.43
N PRO A 298 5.19 -7.61 0.37
CA PRO A 298 3.80 -7.94 0.12
C PRO A 298 2.87 -7.21 1.10
N GLY A 299 1.75 -6.69 0.59
CA GLY A 299 0.82 -5.81 1.30
C GLY A 299 1.23 -4.34 1.33
N ASP A 300 2.34 -3.93 0.71
CA ASP A 300 2.61 -2.51 0.45
C ASP A 300 1.55 -1.96 -0.51
N TRP A 301 1.10 -0.74 -0.26
CA TRP A 301 0.40 0.10 -1.23
C TRP A 301 1.42 1.00 -1.95
N ILE A 302 1.39 0.92 -3.28
CA ILE A 302 2.27 1.56 -4.25
C ILE A 302 1.45 2.42 -5.22
N TYR A 303 2.09 3.43 -5.80
CA TYR A 303 1.51 4.24 -6.86
C TYR A 303 2.43 4.30 -8.08
N PHE A 304 1.88 3.94 -9.24
CA PHE A 304 2.50 4.13 -10.56
C PHE A 304 1.85 5.36 -11.21
N LEU A 305 2.60 6.44 -11.36
CA LEU A 305 2.12 7.68 -11.97
C LEU A 305 2.03 7.54 -13.48
N ASN A 306 0.93 7.97 -14.08
CA ASN A 306 0.87 8.17 -15.53
C ASN A 306 1.58 9.48 -15.88
N THR A 307 2.73 9.40 -16.53
CA THR A 307 3.49 10.60 -16.92
C THR A 307 3.17 11.10 -18.34
N ASP A 308 2.17 10.51 -19.01
CA ASP A 308 1.71 11.00 -20.30
C ASP A 308 0.78 12.22 -20.11
N PRO A 309 1.10 13.40 -20.67
CA PRO A 309 0.39 14.64 -20.36
C PRO A 309 -1.06 14.67 -20.83
N VAL A 310 -1.43 13.82 -21.79
CA VAL A 310 -2.80 13.76 -22.32
C VAL A 310 -3.64 12.81 -21.49
N THR A 311 -3.17 11.58 -21.31
CA THR A 311 -3.97 10.54 -20.65
C THR A 311 -3.97 10.65 -19.13
N TYR A 312 -3.00 11.34 -18.53
CA TYR A 312 -3.02 11.68 -17.10
C TYR A 312 -4.22 12.57 -16.73
N GLN A 313 -4.71 13.40 -17.65
CA GLN A 313 -5.87 14.27 -17.43
C GLN A 313 -7.22 13.52 -17.53
N LYS A 314 -7.20 12.24 -17.92
CA LYS A 314 -8.41 11.44 -18.04
C LYS A 314 -8.74 10.82 -16.69
N THR A 315 -9.95 11.10 -16.19
CA THR A 315 -10.45 10.57 -14.92
C THR A 315 -10.23 9.06 -14.81
N GLY A 316 -9.54 8.63 -13.77
CA GLY A 316 -9.22 7.23 -13.50
C GLY A 316 -7.95 6.71 -14.17
N TYR A 317 -7.21 7.56 -14.90
CA TYR A 317 -5.95 7.23 -15.59
C TYR A 317 -4.81 8.20 -15.22
N GLU A 318 -4.95 8.91 -14.10
CA GLU A 318 -3.91 9.74 -13.48
C GLU A 318 -2.73 8.87 -13.02
N GLY A 319 -3.03 7.63 -12.64
CA GLY A 319 -2.06 6.64 -12.20
C GLY A 319 -2.75 5.38 -11.70
N SER A 320 -1.94 4.41 -11.29
CA SER A 320 -2.41 3.12 -10.81
C SER A 320 -2.04 2.94 -9.35
N ASN A 321 -3.05 2.89 -8.49
CA ASN A 321 -2.92 2.39 -7.13
C ASN A 321 -2.78 0.87 -7.18
N ALA A 322 -1.81 0.31 -6.46
CA ALA A 322 -1.55 -1.12 -6.45
C ALA A 322 -1.13 -1.61 -5.07
N ILE A 323 -1.54 -2.84 -4.75
CA ILE A 323 -1.08 -3.67 -3.65
C ILE A 323 -0.12 -4.69 -4.23
N TYR A 324 1.09 -4.76 -3.68
CA TYR A 324 2.02 -5.82 -4.04
C TYR A 324 1.61 -7.14 -3.37
N LEU A 325 1.42 -8.19 -4.16
CA LEU A 325 0.96 -9.51 -3.72
C LEU A 325 2.10 -10.49 -3.44
N GLY A 326 3.36 -10.06 -3.52
CA GLY A 326 4.52 -10.97 -3.55
C GLY A 326 4.66 -11.68 -4.89
N ARG A 327 5.70 -12.50 -5.05
CA ARG A 327 5.87 -13.44 -6.17
C ARG A 327 5.88 -12.73 -7.52
N ASN A 328 6.47 -11.53 -7.54
CA ASN A 328 6.41 -10.60 -8.67
C ASN A 328 4.97 -10.33 -9.17
N LYS A 329 3.99 -10.18 -8.27
CA LYS A 329 2.60 -9.88 -8.62
C LYS A 329 2.09 -8.65 -7.91
N PHE A 330 1.30 -7.86 -8.61
CA PHE A 330 0.49 -6.75 -8.14
C PHE A 330 -0.96 -7.10 -8.39
N ASP A 331 -1.86 -6.53 -7.59
CA ASP A 331 -3.28 -6.81 -7.74
C ASP A 331 -3.83 -6.40 -9.11
N ASP A 332 -4.96 -7.03 -9.42
CA ASP A 332 -5.87 -6.67 -10.48
C ASP A 332 -7.27 -6.57 -9.89
N TYR A 333 -7.69 -5.36 -9.54
CA TYR A 333 -9.00 -5.12 -8.94
C TYR A 333 -10.17 -5.58 -9.81
N TYR A 334 -9.98 -5.66 -11.13
CA TYR A 334 -11.07 -5.81 -12.11
C TYR A 334 -11.00 -7.11 -12.92
N ASP A 335 -9.97 -7.93 -12.69
CA ASP A 335 -9.69 -9.16 -13.43
C ASP A 335 -9.51 -8.94 -14.95
N ASP A 336 -8.85 -7.84 -15.32
CA ASP A 336 -8.53 -7.51 -16.71
C ASP A 336 -7.24 -8.21 -17.20
N ASN A 337 -6.50 -8.86 -16.30
CA ASN A 337 -5.28 -9.63 -16.54
C ASN A 337 -5.17 -10.86 -15.61
N HIS A 338 -6.25 -11.66 -15.48
CA HIS A 338 -6.25 -12.92 -14.74
C HIS A 338 -5.81 -12.77 -13.27
N HIS A 339 -6.48 -11.86 -12.56
CA HIS A 339 -6.32 -11.51 -11.15
C HIS A 339 -4.97 -10.92 -10.70
N SER A 340 -3.97 -10.77 -11.57
CA SER A 340 -2.71 -10.12 -11.16
C SER A 340 -1.87 -9.63 -12.32
N TYR A 341 -1.03 -8.64 -12.07
CA TYR A 341 -0.04 -8.14 -13.02
C TYR A 341 1.36 -8.39 -12.47
N THR A 342 2.31 -8.82 -13.31
CA THR A 342 3.72 -8.75 -12.94
C THR A 342 4.22 -7.30 -12.87
N TYR A 343 5.39 -7.07 -12.26
CA TYR A 343 5.99 -5.73 -12.25
C TYR A 343 6.13 -5.15 -13.67
N PHE A 344 6.65 -5.95 -14.60
CA PHE A 344 6.72 -5.57 -16.01
C PHE A 344 5.34 -5.25 -16.59
N GLN A 345 4.33 -6.10 -16.31
CA GLN A 345 2.98 -5.89 -16.83
C GLN A 345 2.31 -4.64 -16.23
N LYS A 346 2.62 -4.24 -14.98
CA LYS A 346 2.13 -2.97 -14.40
C LYS A 346 2.76 -1.76 -15.06
N LEU A 347 4.07 -1.78 -15.31
CA LEU A 347 4.73 -0.72 -16.07
C LEU A 347 4.15 -0.61 -17.49
N ASP A 348 3.96 -1.75 -18.14
CA ASP A 348 3.34 -1.83 -19.45
C ASP A 348 1.89 -1.30 -19.42
N GLU A 349 1.06 -1.76 -18.49
CA GLU A 349 -0.34 -1.30 -18.32
C GLU A 349 -0.44 0.23 -18.29
N VAL A 350 0.27 0.89 -17.35
CA VAL A 350 0.21 2.35 -17.20
C VAL A 350 0.79 3.04 -18.43
N TYR A 351 1.87 2.51 -18.99
CA TYR A 351 2.47 3.07 -20.19
C TYR A 351 1.52 3.04 -21.40
N GLN A 352 0.78 1.93 -21.59
CA GLN A 352 -0.08 1.72 -22.76
C GLN A 352 -1.32 2.64 -22.77
N TRP A 353 -1.65 3.33 -21.68
CA TRP A 353 -2.75 4.30 -21.67
C TRP A 353 -2.58 5.38 -22.74
N ARG A 354 -1.33 5.83 -22.99
CA ARG A 354 -0.99 6.75 -24.09
C ARG A 354 -1.35 6.22 -25.49
N ASN A 355 -1.44 4.90 -25.63
CA ASN A 355 -1.82 4.22 -26.87
C ASN A 355 -3.34 3.89 -26.91
N GLY A 356 -4.12 4.38 -25.94
CA GLY A 356 -5.55 4.16 -25.84
C GLY A 356 -5.94 2.75 -25.40
N VAL A 357 -5.05 2.04 -24.68
CA VAL A 357 -5.33 0.73 -24.06
C VAL A 357 -5.91 0.96 -22.66
N PHE A 358 -7.23 1.12 -22.55
CA PHE A 358 -7.88 1.47 -21.28
C PHE A 358 -8.48 0.26 -20.54
N SER A 359 -8.61 -0.86 -21.26
CA SER A 359 -8.74 -2.22 -20.72
C SER A 359 -7.87 -3.11 -21.59
N ARG A 360 -6.98 -3.89 -21.00
CA ARG A 360 -6.10 -4.81 -21.71
C ARG A 360 -6.90 -5.87 -22.45
N SER A 361 -7.94 -6.43 -21.84
CA SER A 361 -8.77 -7.43 -22.50
C SER A 361 -9.52 -6.85 -23.71
N ARG A 362 -10.08 -5.65 -23.60
CA ARG A 362 -10.83 -4.97 -24.67
C ARG A 362 -9.94 -4.38 -25.76
N ASP A 363 -8.83 -3.74 -25.36
CA ASP A 363 -7.99 -2.89 -26.20
C ASP A 363 -6.66 -3.56 -26.61
N PHE A 364 -6.52 -4.88 -26.44
CA PHE A 364 -5.27 -5.64 -26.65
C PHE A 364 -4.59 -5.36 -28.00
N LYS A 365 -5.36 -5.09 -29.06
CA LYS A 365 -4.86 -4.81 -30.41
C LYS A 365 -4.07 -3.50 -30.51
N LYS A 366 -4.21 -2.58 -29.54
CA LYS A 366 -3.53 -1.29 -29.51
C LYS A 366 -2.20 -1.34 -28.73
N ILE A 367 -1.90 -2.47 -28.07
CA ILE A 367 -0.68 -2.64 -27.26
C ILE A 367 0.56 -2.54 -28.15
N LYS A 368 1.52 -1.71 -27.73
CA LYS A 368 2.84 -1.60 -28.36
C LYS A 368 3.91 -2.19 -27.43
N PRO A 369 4.61 -3.27 -27.80
CA PRO A 369 5.58 -3.91 -26.93
C PRO A 369 6.66 -2.95 -26.38
N LEU A 370 6.97 -3.07 -25.09
CA LEU A 370 8.09 -2.36 -24.46
C LEU A 370 9.42 -3.04 -24.77
N THR A 371 10.46 -2.25 -24.99
CA THR A 371 11.85 -2.75 -25.04
C THR A 371 12.42 -2.90 -23.62
N ALA A 372 13.54 -3.61 -23.46
CA ALA A 372 14.22 -3.68 -22.16
C ALA A 372 14.65 -2.30 -21.64
N ALA A 373 15.09 -1.41 -22.53
CA ALA A 373 15.44 -0.03 -22.19
C ALA A 373 14.22 0.78 -21.72
N ASP A 374 13.03 0.52 -22.30
CA ASP A 374 11.80 1.13 -21.80
C ASP A 374 11.48 0.66 -20.38
N VAL A 375 11.62 -0.63 -20.10
CA VAL A 375 11.37 -1.17 -18.75
C VAL A 375 12.31 -0.55 -17.72
N GLU A 376 13.60 -0.44 -18.05
CA GLU A 376 14.58 0.21 -17.19
C GLU A 376 14.22 1.66 -16.92
N ARG A 377 13.88 2.43 -17.96
CA ARG A 377 13.47 3.83 -17.85
C ARG A 377 12.18 3.98 -17.03
N LEU A 378 11.14 3.18 -17.34
CA LEU A 378 9.84 3.23 -16.69
C LEU A 378 9.90 2.80 -15.21
N SER A 379 10.91 2.01 -14.84
CA SER A 379 11.17 1.63 -13.43
C SER A 379 11.73 2.75 -12.57
N LYS A 380 12.23 3.85 -13.17
CA LYS A 380 12.78 5.00 -12.44
C LYS A 380 11.67 5.84 -11.80
N ARG A 381 12.08 6.85 -11.02
CA ARG A 381 11.15 7.83 -10.44
C ARG A 381 10.55 8.70 -11.56
N PRO A 382 9.36 9.30 -11.37
CA PRO A 382 8.80 10.24 -12.34
C PRO A 382 9.70 11.39 -12.74
N ALA A 383 10.46 11.95 -11.80
CA ALA A 383 11.44 13.00 -12.08
C ALA A 383 12.59 12.57 -13.01
N GLU A 384 12.78 11.25 -13.18
CA GLU A 384 13.81 10.63 -14.01
C GLU A 384 13.21 9.98 -15.27
N GLY A 385 11.95 10.30 -15.60
CA GLY A 385 11.25 9.79 -16.77
C GLY A 385 10.63 8.40 -16.61
N GLY A 386 10.55 7.90 -15.37
CA GLY A 386 9.87 6.66 -15.04
C GLY A 386 8.45 6.86 -14.50
N LEU A 387 7.82 5.78 -14.00
CA LEU A 387 6.43 5.81 -13.53
C LEU A 387 6.32 5.54 -12.02
N LEU A 388 7.32 4.89 -11.42
CA LEU A 388 7.21 4.36 -10.07
C LEU A 388 7.49 5.43 -9.01
N LYS A 389 6.52 5.73 -8.14
CA LYS A 389 6.78 6.58 -6.97
C LYS A 389 7.65 5.81 -5.96
N ALA A 390 8.63 6.49 -5.38
CA ALA A 390 9.51 5.96 -4.32
C ALA A 390 8.84 5.89 -2.94
N ILE A 391 7.51 5.69 -2.91
CA ILE A 391 6.71 5.61 -1.69
C ILE A 391 6.22 4.18 -1.49
N ARG A 392 6.18 3.72 -0.23
CA ARG A 392 5.49 2.50 0.18
C ARG A 392 4.63 2.82 1.38
N VAL A 393 3.34 2.53 1.27
CA VAL A 393 2.38 2.76 2.35
C VAL A 393 2.01 1.43 2.97
N SER A 394 2.05 1.34 4.30
CA SER A 394 1.82 0.09 5.02
C SER A 394 1.23 0.32 6.42
N PRO A 395 0.60 -0.71 7.03
CA PRO A 395 -0.07 -0.54 8.31
C PRO A 395 0.87 -0.15 9.45
N TYR A 396 0.34 0.64 10.39
CA TYR A 396 0.94 0.88 11.70
C TYR A 396 1.09 -0.44 12.50
N PHE A 397 1.94 -0.42 13.52
CA PHE A 397 2.08 -1.45 14.54
C PHE A 397 1.02 -1.27 15.64
N PHE A 398 -0.23 -1.60 15.34
CA PHE A 398 -1.35 -1.32 16.24
C PHE A 398 -1.16 -1.88 17.66
N SER A 399 -1.25 -0.98 18.65
CA SER A 399 -0.98 -1.23 20.09
C SER A 399 0.47 -1.47 20.49
N TYR A 400 1.40 -1.38 19.55
CA TYR A 400 2.84 -1.43 19.82
C TYR A 400 3.53 -0.10 19.55
N GLU A 401 2.88 0.86 18.89
CA GLU A 401 3.38 2.23 18.78
C GLU A 401 2.31 3.24 19.19
N GLU A 402 2.75 4.44 19.55
CA GLU A 402 1.83 5.55 19.72
C GLU A 402 1.28 5.94 18.35
N LEU A 403 -0.04 5.77 18.19
CA LEU A 403 -0.70 6.12 16.95
C LEU A 403 -0.91 7.64 16.92
N PRO A 404 -0.63 8.30 15.79
CA PRO A 404 -0.86 9.73 15.68
C PRO A 404 -2.35 10.04 15.85
N VAL A 405 -2.63 11.17 16.50
CA VAL A 405 -4.00 11.66 16.70
C VAL A 405 -4.60 11.98 15.33
N TRP A 406 -5.76 11.41 15.05
CA TRP A 406 -6.57 11.79 13.91
C TRP A 406 -7.50 12.92 14.35
N VAL A 407 -7.39 14.07 13.71
CA VAL A 407 -8.33 15.19 13.89
C VAL A 407 -9.14 15.27 12.61
N ALA A 408 -10.47 15.17 12.73
CA ALA A 408 -11.36 15.43 11.61
C ALA A 408 -11.23 16.91 11.24
N HIS A 409 -10.91 17.20 9.98
CA HIS A 409 -10.84 18.56 9.45
C HIS A 409 -12.18 18.96 8.81
#